data_AF-A0A4U9HNB2-F1
#
_entry.id   AF-A0A4U9HNB2-F1
#
_cell.length_a   1.000
_cell.length_b   1.000
_cell.length_c   1.000
_cell.angle_alpha   90.00
_cell.angle_beta   90.00
_cell.angle_gamma   90.00
#
_symmetry.space_group_name_H-M   'P 1'
#
loop_
_entity.id
_entity.type
_entity.pdbx_description
1 polymer ?
#
loop_
_entity_poly.entity_id
_entity_poly.type
_entity_poly.pdbx_seq_one_letter_code
_entity_poly.pdbx_strand_id
1 'polypeptide(L)' 'MKNNSRQNTFYIHDYETFGKSPSLDRPAQFAGVRTDMDFNIIEEPLVIYCTRRMTICRTRKR' A
#
# COMPACT_ATOMS: atom_id res chain seq x y z
N MET A 1 12.40 21.58 -18.08
CA MET A 1 12.99 21.24 -16.78
C MET A 1 11.83 21.02 -15.82
N LYS A 2 11.62 19.80 -15.30
CA LYS A 2 10.55 19.58 -14.29
C LYS A 2 11.09 20.10 -12.96
N ASN A 3 10.56 21.23 -12.50
CA ASN A 3 10.85 21.77 -11.18
C ASN A 3 10.40 20.73 -10.15
N ASN A 4 11.37 20.07 -9.53
CA ASN A 4 11.16 18.90 -8.70
C ASN A 4 11.01 19.33 -7.23
N SER A 5 10.13 20.29 -6.96
CA SER A 5 9.75 20.62 -5.58
C SER A 5 8.96 19.42 -5.05
N ARG A 6 9.65 18.51 -4.36
CA ARG A 6 9.02 17.40 -3.66
C ARG A 6 8.12 17.99 -2.58
N GLN A 7 6.84 18.09 -2.89
CA GLN A 7 5.84 18.44 -1.88
C GLN A 7 5.72 17.28 -0.91
N ASN A 8 5.70 17.60 0.38
CA ASN A 8 5.46 16.60 1.40
C ASN A 8 4.04 16.07 1.23
N THR A 9 3.89 14.75 1.24
CA THR A 9 2.62 14.06 1.09
C THR A 9 2.53 13.00 2.17
N PHE A 10 1.32 12.69 2.61
CA PHE A 10 1.08 11.60 3.54
C PHE A 10 0.70 10.34 2.78
N TYR A 11 1.22 9.20 3.24
CA TYR A 11 0.81 7.90 2.72
C TYR A 11 0.16 7.09 3.84
N ILE A 12 -1.16 7.14 3.87
CA ILE A 12 -1.97 6.43 4.86
C ILE A 12 -2.15 5.00 4.34
N HIS A 13 -1.84 4.02 5.17
CA HIS A 13 -1.93 2.62 4.78
C HIS A 13 -2.41 1.75 5.94
N ASP A 14 -2.99 0.61 5.58
CA ASP A 14 -3.48 -0.39 6.52
C ASP A 14 -3.22 -1.81 6.00
N TYR A 15 -3.03 -2.73 6.95
CA TYR A 15 -2.78 -4.15 6.69
C TYR A 15 -3.83 -5.01 7.36
N GLU A 16 -4.49 -5.84 6.58
CA GLU A 16 -5.28 -6.94 7.10
C GLU A 16 -4.45 -8.22 7.00
N THR A 17 -4.22 -8.88 8.13
CA THR A 17 -3.34 -10.05 8.25
C THR A 17 -4.12 -11.32 8.56
N PHE A 18 -3.54 -12.48 8.26
CA PHE A 18 -4.17 -13.76 8.63
C PHE A 18 -4.04 -14.12 10.12
N GLY A 19 -3.33 -13.31 10.90
CA GLY A 19 -3.10 -13.54 12.31
C GLY A 19 -2.45 -12.34 12.99
N LYS A 20 -2.23 -12.44 14.30
CA LYS A 20 -1.83 -11.31 15.15
C LYS A 20 -0.33 -11.10 15.24
N SER A 21 0.49 -12.07 14.84
CA SER A 21 1.94 -12.01 14.96
C SER A 21 2.55 -11.45 13.67
N PRO A 22 3.06 -10.21 13.65
CA PRO A 22 3.56 -9.58 12.43
C PRO A 22 4.74 -10.32 11.79
N SER A 23 5.51 -11.07 12.59
CA SER A 23 6.69 -11.81 12.11
C SER A 23 6.34 -13.18 11.50
N LEU A 24 5.25 -13.80 11.95
CA LEU A 24 4.88 -15.17 11.56
C LEU A 24 3.70 -15.20 10.58
N ASP A 25 2.77 -14.27 10.73
CA ASP A 25 1.55 -14.23 9.93
C ASP A 25 1.77 -13.39 8.67
N ARG A 26 1.27 -13.91 7.55
CA ARG A 26 1.37 -13.21 6.26
C ARG A 26 0.25 -12.16 6.14
N PRO A 27 0.52 -11.01 5.50
CA PRO A 27 -0.54 -10.08 5.14
C PRO A 27 -1.50 -10.73 4.14
N ALA A 28 -2.79 -10.52 4.34
CA ALA A 28 -3.85 -10.94 3.45
C ALA A 28 -4.20 -9.84 2.44
N GLN A 29 -4.25 -8.59 2.90
CA GLN A 29 -4.54 -7.43 2.08
C GLN A 29 -3.72 -6.24 2.54
N PHE A 30 -3.39 -5.38 1.59
CA PHE A 30 -2.81 -4.06 1.81
C PHE A 30 -3.68 -3.02 1.12
N ALA A 31 -4.01 -1.95 1.84
CA ALA A 31 -4.69 -0.79 1.28
C ALA A 31 -3.88 0.46 1.61
N GLY A 32 -3.74 1.38 0.64
CA GLY A 32 -3.03 2.63 0.86
C GLY A 32 -3.52 3.75 -0.04
N VAL A 33 -3.51 4.97 0.50
CA VAL A 33 -3.92 6.20 -0.19
C VAL A 33 -2.91 7.30 0.07
N ARG A 34 -2.49 8.00 -0.99
CA ARG A 34 -1.66 9.19 -0.87
C ARG A 34 -2.51 10.45 -0.80
N THR A 35 -2.20 11.28 0.17
CA THR A 35 -2.88 12.55 0.41
C THR A 35 -1.88 13.70 0.47
N ASP A 36 -2.37 14.92 0.21
CA ASP A 36 -1.61 16.15 0.41
C ASP A 36 -1.58 16.55 1.89
N MET A 37 -1.01 17.71 2.20
CA MET A 37 -0.95 18.22 3.57
C MET A 37 -2.32 18.63 4.14
N ASP A 38 -3.33 18.79 3.27
CA ASP A 38 -4.70 19.16 3.61
C ASP A 38 -5.65 17.94 3.59
N PHE A 39 -5.09 16.73 3.52
CA PHE A 39 -5.78 15.44 3.45
C PHE A 39 -6.70 15.24 2.22
N ASN A 40 -6.48 15.97 1.14
CA ASN A 40 -7.11 15.68 -0.15
C ASN A 40 -6.40 14.50 -0.82
N ILE A 41 -7.16 13.63 -1.48
CA ILE A 41 -6.64 12.45 -2.17
C ILE A 41 -5.94 12.87 -3.47
N ILE A 42 -4.65 12.53 -3.61
CA ILE A 42 -3.84 12.90 -4.78
C ILE A 42 -3.90 11.83 -5.88
N GLU A 43 -3.91 10.55 -5.48
CA GLU A 43 -3.82 9.41 -6.39
C GLU A 43 -4.90 8.36 -6.10
N GLU A 44 -5.15 7.49 -7.07
CA GLU A 44 -6.11 6.40 -6.88
C GLU A 44 -5.68 5.47 -5.74
N PRO A 45 -6.61 5.06 -4.85
CA PRO A 45 -6.33 4.12 -3.79
C PRO A 45 -5.71 2.82 -4.30
N LEU A 46 -4.61 2.40 -3.68
CA LEU A 46 -3.94 1.15 -4.00
C LEU A 46 -4.47 0.06 -3.10
N VAL A 47 -5.15 -0.94 -3.68
CA VAL A 47 -5.60 -2.14 -2.96
C VAL A 47 -4.95 -3.37 -3.57
N ILE A 48 -4.17 -4.09 -2.76
CA ILE A 48 -3.44 -5.29 -3.18
C ILE A 48 -3.85 -6.45 -2.28
N TYR A 49 -4.19 -7.58 -2.90
CA TYR A 49 -4.50 -8.82 -2.21
C TYR A 49 -3.34 -9.82 -2.34
N CYS A 50 -3.00 -10.45 -1.23
CA CYS A 50 -1.99 -11.50 -1.15
C CYS A 50 -2.69 -12.87 -1.14
N THR A 51 -2.53 -13.64 -2.21
CA THR A 51 -3.03 -15.01 -2.24
C THR A 51 -2.19 -15.90 -1.32
N ARG A 52 -2.84 -16.68 -0.45
CA ARG A 52 -2.25 -17.69 0.44
C ARG A 52 -1.70 -18.91 -0.34
N ARG A 53 -0.93 -18.70 -1.42
CA ARG A 53 -0.18 -19.75 -2.08
C ARG A 53 1.30 -19.49 -1.85
N MET A 54 1.99 -20.49 -1.33
CA MET A 54 3.26 -20.36 -0.60
C MET A 54 4.46 -19.80 -1.40
N THR A 55 4.30 -19.41 -2.66
CA THR A 55 5.45 -19.19 -3.56
C THR A 55 5.60 -17.79 -4.13
N ILE A 56 4.56 -16.96 -4.31
CA ILE A 56 4.75 -15.71 -5.08
C ILE A 56 3.69 -14.66 -4.70
N CYS A 57 4.08 -13.65 -3.92
CA CYS A 57 3.45 -12.34 -3.97
C CYS A 57 4.09 -11.58 -5.14
N ARG A 58 3.79 -12.00 -6.38
CA ARG A 58 4.12 -11.20 -7.56
C ARG A 58 2.95 -10.27 -7.76
N THR A 59 3.22 -8.98 -7.63
CA THR A 59 2.50 -7.98 -8.40
C THR A 59 2.38 -8.51 -9.84
N ARG A 60 1.16 -8.85 -10.26
CA ARG A 60 0.83 -9.02 -11.67
C ARG A 60 1.04 -7.65 -12.32
N LYS A 61 2.28 -7.34 -12.71
CA LYS A 61 2.53 -6.44 -13.82
C LYS A 61 2.00 -7.18 -15.04
N ARG A 62 0.90 -6.69 -15.60
CA ARG A 62 0.60 -6.91 -17.02
C ARG A 62 1.73 -6.29 -17.85
#